data_AF-A0A0S8IGY8-F1
#
_entry.id   AF-A0A0S8IGY8-F1
#
_cell.length_a   1.000
_cell.length_b   1.000
_cell.length_c   1.000
_cell.angle_alpha   90.00
_cell.angle_beta   90.00
_cell.angle_gamma   90.00
#
_symmetry.space_group_name_H-M   'P 1'
#
loop_
_entity.id
_entity.type
_entity.pdbx_description
1 polymer ?
#
loop_
_entity_poly.entity_id
_entity_poly.type
_entity_poly.pdbx_seq_one_letter_code
_entity_poly.pdbx_strand_id
1 'polypeptide(L)'
;MLSAIITVILLPHNVALGGDSTKVGVLDIQRCLEESKEGQKVLEILKNKKDVLQRQLNTKQRELLELRKELEKQAVMLSMDAQDDKRRAIERKTRELQYLLRDLNEDLRRA
;
A
#
# COMPACT_ATOMS: atom_id res chain seq x y z
N MET A 1 -5.09 10.28 72.15
CA MET A 1 -5.65 9.49 73.26
C MET A 1 -7.05 10.00 73.51
N LEU A 2 -8.05 9.14 73.33
CA LEU A 2 -9.51 9.37 73.33
C LEU A 2 -9.99 10.28 72.17
N SER A 3 -10.83 9.85 71.23
CA SER A 3 -12.06 9.09 71.46
C SER A 3 -12.23 7.96 70.44
N ALA A 4 -12.42 6.79 71.01
CA ALA A 4 -12.73 5.51 70.43
C ALA A 4 -14.24 5.49 70.09
N ILE A 5 -14.62 5.09 68.87
CA ILE A 5 -15.17 3.76 68.57
C ILE A 5 -16.72 3.77 68.45
N ILE A 6 -17.19 3.09 67.39
CA ILE A 6 -18.57 2.60 67.12
C ILE A 6 -19.59 3.64 66.65
N THR A 7 -19.87 3.62 65.34
CA THR A 7 -21.17 3.08 64.85
C THR A 7 -20.95 2.55 63.44
N VAL A 8 -20.68 1.25 63.35
CA VAL A 8 -20.95 0.45 62.16
C VAL A 8 -22.43 0.06 62.22
N ILE A 9 -23.03 -0.19 61.04
CA ILE A 9 -24.23 -1.02 60.76
C ILE A 9 -25.47 -0.23 60.28
N LEU A 10 -25.66 -0.16 58.95
CA LEU A 10 -26.73 -0.78 58.13
C LEU A 10 -27.26 0.09 56.96
N LEU A 11 -27.14 -0.48 55.75
CA LEU A 11 -27.61 -0.05 54.41
C LEU A 11 -29.15 0.01 54.27
N PRO A 12 -29.71 0.65 53.20
CA PRO A 12 -30.08 -0.12 52.00
C PRO A 12 -29.91 0.58 50.61
N HIS A 13 -29.46 -0.21 49.63
CA HIS A 13 -29.90 -0.29 48.21
C HIS A 13 -29.96 0.97 47.33
N ASN A 14 -28.96 1.11 46.44
CA ASN A 14 -29.27 1.26 45.03
C ASN A 14 -28.65 0.09 44.28
N VAL A 15 -29.50 -0.89 43.98
CA VAL A 15 -29.21 -2.03 43.11
C VAL A 15 -28.96 -1.47 41.72
N ALA A 16 -27.70 -1.48 41.27
CA ALA A 16 -27.40 -1.39 39.84
C ALA A 16 -27.48 -2.80 39.25
N LEU A 17 -28.67 -3.14 38.74
CA LEU A 17 -28.88 -4.26 37.83
C LEU A 17 -28.08 -3.98 36.54
N GLY A 18 -26.86 -4.50 36.46
CA GLY A 18 -26.06 -4.58 35.24
C GLY A 18 -25.98 -6.01 34.73
N GLY A 19 -27.14 -6.65 34.57
CA GLY A 19 -27.26 -7.98 33.99
C GLY A 19 -27.27 -7.89 32.47
N ASP A 20 -26.09 -7.85 31.87
CA ASP A 20 -25.76 -8.60 30.66
C ASP A 20 -24.25 -8.49 30.44
N SER A 21 -23.57 -9.63 30.49
CA SER A 21 -22.14 -9.70 30.19
C SER A 21 -21.95 -9.43 28.70
N THR A 22 -21.72 -8.16 28.35
CA THR A 22 -21.42 -7.73 26.98
C THR A 22 -20.27 -8.57 26.43
N LYS A 23 -20.58 -9.51 25.54
CA LYS A 23 -19.59 -10.38 24.91
C LYS A 23 -18.82 -9.56 23.87
N VAL A 24 -17.58 -9.19 24.20
CA VAL A 24 -16.65 -8.55 23.27
C VAL A 24 -15.71 -9.62 22.73
N GLY A 25 -15.71 -9.81 21.40
CA GLY A 25 -14.74 -10.64 20.70
C GLY A 25 -13.71 -9.78 19.98
N VAL A 26 -12.44 -10.16 20.06
CA VAL A 26 -11.36 -9.52 19.29
C VAL A 26 -11.06 -10.40 18.09
N LEU A 27 -11.19 -9.84 16.89
CA LEU A 27 -10.86 -10.51 15.64
C LEU A 27 -9.51 -10.01 15.13
N ASP A 28 -8.62 -10.94 14.83
CA ASP A 28 -7.39 -10.64 14.09
C ASP A 28 -7.66 -10.76 12.58
N ILE A 29 -7.77 -9.60 11.93
CA ILE A 29 -8.06 -9.52 10.50
C ILE A 29 -6.87 -10.02 9.68
N GLN A 30 -5.63 -9.76 10.10
CA GLN A 30 -4.43 -10.24 9.38
C GLN A 30 -4.40 -11.77 9.37
N ARG A 31 -4.56 -12.36 10.55
CA ARG A 31 -4.59 -13.82 10.68
C ARG A 31 -5.75 -14.43 9.91
N CYS A 32 -6.92 -13.77 9.90
CA CYS A 32 -8.07 -14.23 9.11
C CYS A 32 -7.78 -14.20 7.60
N LEU A 33 -7.11 -13.17 7.08
CA LEU A 33 -6.71 -13.09 5.68
C LEU A 33 -5.65 -14.14 5.31
N GLU A 34 -4.74 -14.48 6.22
CA GLU A 34 -3.68 -15.46 5.97
C GLU A 34 -4.16 -16.92 6.13
N GLU A 35 -5.06 -17.19 7.08
CA GLU A 35 -5.51 -18.55 7.41
C GLU A 35 -6.80 -18.96 6.67
N SER A 36 -7.62 -18.00 6.21
CA SER A 36 -8.83 -18.33 5.45
C SER A 36 -8.52 -18.67 3.99
N LYS A 37 -9.28 -19.60 3.41
CA LYS A 37 -9.13 -20.00 2.00
C LYS A 37 -9.39 -18.82 1.05
N GLU A 38 -10.37 -18.00 1.37
CA GLU A 38 -10.75 -16.80 0.61
C GLU A 38 -9.66 -15.74 0.73
N GLY A 39 -9.13 -15.51 1.94
CA GLY A 39 -8.03 -14.57 2.16
C GLY A 39 -6.76 -14.96 1.44
N GLN A 40 -6.38 -16.24 1.45
CA GLN A 40 -5.23 -16.75 0.71
C GLN A 40 -5.37 -16.52 -0.81
N LYS A 41 -6.55 -16.77 -1.38
CA LYS A 41 -6.83 -16.49 -2.80
C LYS A 41 -6.67 -15.01 -3.13
N VAL A 42 -7.21 -14.13 -2.29
CA VAL A 42 -7.09 -12.67 -2.48
C VAL A 42 -5.62 -12.23 -2.38
N LEU A 43 -4.88 -12.74 -1.40
CA LEU A 43 -3.45 -12.49 -1.26
C LEU A 43 -2.65 -12.92 -2.49
N GLU A 44 -2.97 -14.07 -3.08
CA GLU A 44 -2.32 -14.56 -4.30
C GLU A 44 -2.61 -13.64 -5.50
N ILE A 45 -3.87 -13.21 -5.68
CA ILE A 45 -4.24 -12.26 -6.74
C ILE A 45 -3.49 -10.93 -6.57
N LEU A 46 -3.40 -10.40 -5.34
CA LEU A 46 -2.68 -9.17 -5.06
C LEU A 46 -1.17 -9.31 -5.34
N LYS A 47 -0.56 -10.43 -4.94
CA LYS A 47 0.85 -10.74 -5.25
C LYS A 47 1.07 -10.77 -6.76
N ASN A 48 0.25 -11.50 -7.51
CA ASN A 48 0.36 -11.58 -8.96
C ASN A 48 0.22 -10.21 -9.64
N LYS A 49 -0.75 -9.39 -9.19
CA LYS A 49 -0.94 -8.03 -9.72
C LYS A 49 0.28 -7.15 -9.46
N LYS A 50 0.85 -7.22 -8.25
CA LYS A 50 2.09 -6.51 -7.89
C LYS A 50 3.26 -6.95 -8.78
N ASP A 51 3.44 -8.24 -8.99
CA ASP A 51 4.54 -8.76 -9.80
C ASP A 51 4.44 -8.36 -11.27
N VAL A 52 3.23 -8.32 -11.83
CA VAL A 52 3.00 -7.85 -13.21
C VAL A 52 3.35 -6.36 -13.33
N LEU A 53 2.87 -5.54 -12.40
CA LEU A 53 3.16 -4.09 -12.39
C LEU A 53 4.66 -3.82 -12.23
N GLN A 54 5.32 -4.54 -11.32
CA GLN A 54 6.76 -4.41 -11.11
C GLN A 54 7.55 -4.79 -12.36
N ARG A 55 7.16 -5.87 -13.05
CA ARG A 55 7.78 -6.27 -14.32
C ARG A 55 7.59 -5.22 -15.41
N GLN A 56 6.39 -4.67 -15.54
CA GLN A 56 6.11 -3.62 -16.52
C GLN A 56 6.94 -2.35 -16.28
N LEU A 57 7.05 -1.91 -15.03
CA LEU A 57 7.90 -0.77 -14.64
C LEU A 57 9.37 -1.03 -14.99
N ASN A 58 9.90 -2.18 -14.58
CA ASN A 58 11.30 -2.55 -14.82
C ASN A 58 11.62 -2.63 -16.32
N THR A 59 10.70 -3.14 -17.14
CA THR A 59 10.88 -3.20 -18.60
C THR A 59 10.90 -1.79 -19.21
N LYS A 60 9.92 -0.95 -18.88
CA LYS A 60 9.86 0.44 -19.38
C LYS A 60 11.08 1.27 -18.97
N GLN A 61 11.55 1.11 -17.74
CA GLN A 61 12.77 1.76 -17.26
C GLN A 61 14.01 1.31 -18.04
N ARG A 62 14.17 0.00 -18.28
CA ARG A 62 15.30 -0.54 -19.05
C ARG A 62 15.28 -0.06 -20.49
N GLU A 63 14.13 -0.11 -21.16
CA GLU A 63 13.98 0.41 -22.53
C GLU A 63 14.38 1.89 -22.61
N LEU A 64 13.95 2.71 -21.66
CA LEU A 64 14.30 4.13 -21.62
C LEU A 64 15.82 4.34 -21.49
N LEU A 65 16.44 3.54 -20.63
CA LEU A 65 17.86 3.65 -20.31
C LEU A 65 18.73 3.21 -21.49
N GLU A 66 18.34 2.14 -22.17
CA GLU A 66 19.01 1.68 -23.39
C GLU A 66 18.83 2.68 -24.55
N LEU A 67 17.63 3.25 -24.74
CA LEU A 67 17.43 4.30 -25.75
C LEU A 67 18.29 5.55 -25.50
N ARG A 68 18.45 5.94 -24.24
CA ARG A 68 19.33 7.06 -23.86
C ARG A 68 20.80 6.73 -24.16
N LYS A 69 21.27 5.54 -23.79
CA LYS A 69 22.64 5.09 -24.10
C LYS A 69 22.90 5.00 -25.60
N GLU A 70 21.93 4.49 -26.37
CA GLU A 70 22.04 4.44 -27.83
C GLU A 70 22.15 5.84 -28.41
N LEU A 71 21.32 6.78 -27.95
CA LEU A 71 21.38 8.17 -28.40
C LEU A 71 22.73 8.80 -28.05
N GLU A 72 23.25 8.61 -26.83
CA GLU A 72 24.57 9.13 -26.44
C GLU A 72 25.70 8.56 -27.30
N LYS A 73 25.68 7.25 -27.56
CA LYS A 73 26.70 6.58 -28.39
C LYS A 73 26.61 6.97 -29.86
N GLN A 74 25.40 7.08 -30.39
CA GLN A 74 25.16 7.30 -31.82
C GLN A 74 24.99 8.77 -32.17
N ALA A 75 24.86 9.68 -31.21
CA ALA A 75 24.65 11.11 -31.46
C ALA A 75 25.67 11.64 -32.46
N VAL A 76 26.95 11.34 -32.27
CA VAL A 76 28.03 11.84 -33.15
C VAL A 76 27.93 11.30 -34.59
N MET A 77 27.20 10.21 -34.82
CA MET A 77 27.02 9.56 -36.13
C MET A 77 25.63 9.79 -36.76
N LEU A 78 24.64 10.24 -35.99
CA LEU A 78 23.27 10.45 -36.46
C LEU A 78 23.11 11.84 -37.10
N SER A 79 22.26 11.94 -38.12
CA SER A 79 21.80 13.23 -38.63
C SER A 79 21.01 14.00 -37.58
N MET A 80 20.92 15.33 -37.72
CA MET A 80 20.17 16.18 -36.79
C MET A 80 18.71 15.73 -36.66
N ASP A 81 18.06 15.37 -37.77
CA ASP A 81 16.67 14.88 -37.77
C ASP A 81 16.52 13.56 -37.01
N ALA A 82 17.45 12.61 -37.21
CA ALA A 82 17.40 11.32 -36.54
C ALA A 82 17.69 11.43 -35.03
N GLN A 83 18.55 12.37 -34.62
CA GLN A 83 18.75 12.70 -33.21
C GLN A 83 17.47 13.28 -32.59
N ASP A 84 16.81 14.21 -33.29
CA ASP A 84 15.61 14.87 -32.77
C ASP A 84 14.45 13.87 -32.64
N ASP A 85 14.28 12.95 -33.59
CA ASP A 85 13.30 11.86 -33.51
C ASP A 85 13.55 10.92 -32.33
N LYS A 86 14.81 10.50 -32.11
CA LYS A 86 15.18 9.69 -30.93
C LYS A 86 14.95 10.45 -29.62
N ARG A 87 15.29 11.74 -29.56
CA ARG A 87 15.05 12.59 -28.38
C ARG A 87 13.55 12.71 -28.09
N ARG A 88 12.72 12.97 -29.10
CA ARG A 88 11.26 13.00 -28.98
C ARG A 88 10.69 11.66 -28.51
N ALA A 89 11.22 10.54 -28.99
CA ALA A 89 10.81 9.20 -28.54
C ALA A 89 11.15 8.95 -27.06
N ILE A 90 12.36 9.33 -26.61
CA ILE A 90 12.78 9.24 -25.21
C ILE A 90 11.89 10.10 -24.31
N GLU A 91 11.58 11.33 -24.74
CA GLU A 91 10.68 12.21 -24.00
C GLU A 91 9.28 11.64 -23.85
N ARG A 92 8.70 11.10 -24.94
CA ARG A 92 7.39 10.41 -24.89
C ARG A 92 7.39 9.26 -23.89
N LYS A 93 8.37 8.35 -23.99
CA LYS A 93 8.51 7.22 -23.06
C LYS A 93 8.76 7.66 -21.61
N THR A 94 9.49 8.76 -21.41
CA THR A 94 9.72 9.32 -20.06
C THR A 94 8.40 9.80 -19.46
N ARG A 95 7.58 10.53 -20.23
CA ARG A 95 6.27 11.00 -19.77
C ARG A 95 5.32 9.84 -19.47
N GLU A 96 5.25 8.84 -20.35
CA GLU A 96 4.44 7.63 -20.12
C GLU A 96 4.83 6.93 -18.81
N LEU A 97 6.13 6.79 -18.52
CA LEU A 97 6.60 6.20 -17.27
C LEU A 97 6.22 7.05 -16.05
N GLN A 98 6.31 8.38 -16.16
CA GLN A 98 5.90 9.30 -15.09
C GLN A 98 4.39 9.21 -14.81
N TYR A 99 3.56 9.14 -15.85
CA TYR A 99 2.12 8.93 -15.69
C TYR A 99 1.82 7.60 -15.00
N LEU A 100 2.44 6.51 -15.46
CA LEU A 100 2.25 5.20 -14.83
C LEU A 100 2.64 5.20 -13.34
N LEU A 101 3.73 5.86 -12.98
CA LEU A 101 4.16 6.01 -11.59
C LEU A 101 3.21 6.88 -10.76
N ARG A 102 2.65 7.93 -11.36
CA ARG A 102 1.67 8.78 -10.69
C ARG A 102 0.38 8.00 -10.44
N ASP A 103 -0.14 7.32 -11.46
CA ASP A 103 -1.37 6.53 -11.36
C ASP A 103 -1.20 5.42 -10.31
N LEU A 104 -0.06 4.72 -10.30
CA LEU A 104 0.24 3.73 -9.27
C LEU A 104 0.27 4.31 -7.85
N ASN A 105 0.86 5.49 -7.67
CA ASN A 105 0.90 6.15 -6.37
C ASN A 105 -0.49 6.64 -5.94
N GLU A 106 -1.31 7.13 -6.88
CA GLU A 106 -2.70 7.51 -6.58
C GLU A 106 -3.55 6.30 -6.21
N ASP A 107 -3.43 5.19 -6.94
CA ASP A 107 -4.12 3.94 -6.65
C ASP A 107 -3.74 3.39 -5.27
N LEU A 108 -2.45 3.39 -4.93
CA LEU A 108 -1.96 2.98 -3.61
C LEU A 108 -2.43 3.90 -2.48
N ARG A 109 -2.66 5.19 -2.77
CA ARG A 109 -3.16 6.15 -1.77
C ARG A 109 -4.66 6.04 -1.56
N ARG A 110 -5.39 5.56 -2.56
CA ARG A 110 -6.86 5.38 -2.52
C ARG A 110 -7.27 4.00 -2.00
N ALA A 111 -6.39 3.01 -2.06
CA ALA A 111 -6.56 1.68 -1.46
C ALA A 111 -6.29 1.69 0.06
#